data_AF-A0A101VXU3-F1
#
_entry.id   AF-A0A101VXU3-F1
#
_cell.length_a   1.000
_cell.length_b   1.000
_cell.length_c   1.000
_cell.angle_alpha   90.00
_cell.angle_beta   90.00
_cell.angle_gamma   90.00
#
_symmetry.space_group_name_H-M   'P 1'
#
loop_
_entity.id
_entity.type
_entity.pdbx_description
1 polymer ?
#
loop_
_entity_poly.entity_id
_entity_poly.type
_entity_poly.pdbx_seq_one_letter_code
_entity_poly.pdbx_strand_id
1 'polypeptide(L)' 'MMNQDTLAPHETLELHEILRFKQTEIKKIKANMALVEDEKLRSYMQDCLESSVSFINELGKLSEKSSMEIGGV' A
#
# COMPACT_ATOMS: atom_id res chain seq x y z
N MET A 1 -20.63 20.86 -10.04
CA MET A 1 -19.27 20.44 -10.44
C MET A 1 -18.82 19.41 -9.39
N MET A 2 -18.44 18.19 -9.79
CA MET A 2 -17.91 17.20 -8.85
C MET A 2 -16.49 17.61 -8.46
N ASN A 3 -16.22 17.75 -7.16
CA ASN A 3 -14.87 17.99 -6.65
C ASN A 3 -13.96 16.85 -7.12
N GLN A 4 -12.87 17.19 -7.80
CA GLN A 4 -11.89 16.22 -8.29
C GLN A 4 -10.93 15.75 -7.18
N ASP A 5 -11.10 16.26 -5.96
CA ASP A 5 -10.23 16.00 -4.82
C ASP A 5 -10.71 14.82 -3.95
N THR A 6 -11.88 14.26 -4.24
CA THR A 6 -12.43 13.10 -3.53
C THR A 6 -12.55 11.90 -4.48
N LEU A 7 -12.09 10.73 -3.99
CA LEU A 7 -12.21 9.47 -4.72
C LEU A 7 -13.69 9.08 -4.82
N ALA A 8 -14.12 8.68 -6.01
CA ALA A 8 -15.43 8.08 -6.18
C ALA A 8 -15.53 6.77 -5.36
N PRO A 9 -16.75 6.30 -5.03
CA PRO A 9 -16.91 5.10 -4.21
C PRO A 9 -16.21 3.85 -4.75
N HIS A 10 -16.17 3.68 -6.08
CA HIS A 10 -15.47 2.56 -6.70
C HIS A 10 -13.95 2.71 -6.65
N GLU A 11 -13.42 3.93 -6.81
CA GLU A 11 -11.98 4.22 -6.68
C GLU A 11 -11.50 4.02 -5.25
N THR A 12 -12.34 4.37 -4.26
CA THR A 12 -12.08 4.10 -2.84
C THR A 12 -12.01 2.59 -2.56
N LEU A 13 -12.93 1.82 -3.15
CA LEU A 13 -12.94 0.37 -3.01
C LEU A 13 -11.70 -0.25 -3.67
N GLU A 14 -11.35 0.18 -4.87
CA GLU A 14 -10.16 -0.27 -5.59
C GLU A 14 -8.88 0.05 -4.80
N LEU A 15 -8.75 1.26 -4.26
CA LEU A 15 -7.63 1.65 -3.40
C LEU A 15 -7.52 0.74 -2.17
N HIS A 16 -8.64 0.45 -1.52
CA HIS A 16 -8.68 -0.46 -0.37
C HIS A 16 -8.24 -1.89 -0.75
N GLU A 17 -8.66 -2.40 -1.90
CA GLU A 17 -8.24 -3.71 -2.41
C GLU A 17 -6.74 -3.77 -2.72
N ILE A 18 -6.20 -2.73 -3.37
CA ILE A 18 -4.76 -2.61 -3.65
C ILE A 18 -3.95 -2.57 -2.35
N LEU A 19 -4.38 -1.79 -1.35
CA LEU A 19 -3.74 -1.72 -0.03
C LEU A 19 -3.72 -3.10 0.64
N ARG A 20 -4.85 -3.81 0.63
CA ARG A 20 -4.97 -5.16 1.21
C ARG A 20 -4.09 -6.18 0.47
N PHE A 21 -4.00 -6.08 -0.84
CA PHE A 21 -3.10 -6.90 -1.64
C PHE A 21 -1.65 -6.68 -1.22
N LYS A 22 -1.21 -5.43 -1.12
CA LYS A 22 0.17 -5.08 -0.72
C LYS A 22 0.51 -5.51 0.71
N GLN A 23 -0.43 -5.39 1.64
CA GLN A 23 -0.26 -5.94 3.00
C GLN A 23 -0.04 -7.46 2.98
N THR A 24 -0.76 -8.17 2.10
CA THR A 24 -0.61 -9.62 1.94
C THR A 24 0.76 -9.97 1.34
N GLU A 25 1.22 -9.21 0.37
CA GLU A 25 2.57 -9.34 -0.23
C GLU A 25 3.68 -9.19 0.83
N ILE A 26 3.62 -8.15 1.65
CA ILE A 26 4.57 -7.92 2.75
C ILE A 26 4.60 -9.09 3.72
N LYS A 27 3.42 -9.60 4.11
CA LYS A 27 3.33 -10.78 5.00
C LYS A 27 4.00 -12.00 4.39
N LYS A 28 3.78 -12.24 3.09
CA LYS A 28 4.43 -13.34 2.36
C LYS A 28 5.95 -13.18 2.34
N ILE A 29 6.46 -11.99 2.02
CA ILE A 29 7.90 -11.73 2.00
C ILE A 29 8.50 -12.00 3.39
N LYS A 30 7.95 -11.40 4.44
CA LYS A 30 8.44 -11.57 5.82
C LYS A 30 8.40 -13.02 6.30
N ALA A 31 7.33 -13.76 6.01
CA ALA A 31 7.18 -15.15 6.41
C ALA A 31 8.22 -16.07 5.75
N ASN A 32 8.58 -15.80 4.50
CA ASN A 32 9.52 -16.64 3.75
C ASN A 32 10.97 -16.20 3.88
N MET A 33 11.24 -14.92 4.12
CA MET A 33 12.61 -14.37 4.15
C MET A 33 13.51 -15.03 5.20
N ALA A 34 12.94 -15.46 6.33
CA ALA A 34 13.67 -16.19 7.37
C ALA A 34 14.11 -17.61 6.95
N LEU A 35 13.51 -18.17 5.90
CA LEU A 35 13.80 -19.50 5.37
C LEU A 35 14.80 -19.46 4.20
N VAL A 36 15.16 -18.26 3.73
CA VAL A 36 16.06 -18.09 2.58
C VAL A 36 17.51 -18.05 3.04
N GLU A 37 18.26 -19.07 2.66
CA GLU A 37 19.70 -19.19 2.94
C GLU A 37 20.54 -18.36 1.98
N ASP A 38 20.12 -18.24 0.71
CA ASP A 38 20.83 -17.46 -0.30
C ASP A 38 20.78 -15.96 0.02
N GLU A 39 21.95 -15.40 0.33
CA GLU A 39 22.07 -14.01 0.76
C GLU A 39 21.65 -13.00 -0.31
N LYS A 40 21.90 -13.31 -1.59
CA LYS A 40 21.52 -12.43 -2.70
C LYS A 40 20.01 -12.40 -2.87
N LEU A 41 19.36 -13.56 -2.76
CA LEU A 41 17.91 -13.67 -2.78
C LEU A 41 17.30 -12.98 -1.56
N ARG A 42 17.90 -13.12 -0.37
CA ARG A 42 17.45 -12.42 0.83
C ARG A 42 17.56 -10.90 0.70
N SER A 43 18.67 -10.40 0.13
CA SER A 43 18.83 -8.97 -0.17
C SER A 43 17.77 -8.47 -1.15
N TYR A 44 17.52 -9.22 -2.23
CA TYR A 44 16.47 -8.89 -3.18
C TYR A 44 15.07 -8.87 -2.52
N MET A 45 14.79 -9.81 -1.61
CA MET A 45 13.55 -9.83 -0.85
C MET A 45 13.42 -8.63 0.10
N GLN A 46 14.54 -8.16 0.67
CA GLN A 46 14.59 -6.94 1.47
C GLN A 46 14.25 -5.71 0.61
N ASP A 47 14.82 -5.59 -0.59
CA ASP A 47 14.51 -4.50 -1.54
C ASP A 47 13.02 -4.50 -1.93
N CYS A 48 12.45 -5.70 -2.16
CA CYS A 48 11.02 -5.87 -2.42
C CYS A 48 10.16 -5.44 -1.23
N LEU A 49 10.57 -5.80 0.00
CA LEU A 49 9.88 -5.41 1.22
C LEU A 49 9.86 -3.90 1.38
N GLU A 50 10.99 -3.23 1.21
CA GLU A 50 11.13 -1.78 1.32
C GLU A 50 10.28 -1.05 0.28
N SER A 51 10.33 -1.51 -0.98
CA SER A 51 9.52 -0.97 -2.07
C SER A 51 8.02 -1.08 -1.75
N SER A 52 7.57 -2.22 -1.23
CA SER A 52 6.15 -2.45 -0.93
C SER A 52 5.68 -1.70 0.31
N VAL A 53 6.56 -1.46 1.29
CA VAL A 53 6.27 -0.55 2.41
C VAL A 53 6.15 0.90 1.92
N SER A 54 7.05 1.37 1.05
CA SER A 54 6.96 2.70 0.46
C SER A 54 5.65 2.90 -0.29
N PHE A 55 5.27 1.92 -1.10
CA PHE A 55 4.03 1.95 -1.87
C PHE A 55 2.78 2.04 -0.98
N ILE A 56 2.71 1.28 0.12
CA ILE A 56 1.59 1.41 1.08
C ILE A 56 1.57 2.80 1.72
N ASN A 57 2.73 3.36 2.08
CA ASN A 57 2.80 4.69 2.67
C ASN A 57 2.34 5.79 1.69
N GLU A 58 2.67 5.65 0.40
CA GLU A 58 2.23 6.57 -0.65
C GLU A 58 0.72 6.47 -0.89
N LEU A 59 0.18 5.24 -0.99
CA LEU A 59 -1.25 5.02 -1.12
C LEU A 59 -2.06 5.43 0.12
N GLY A 60 -1.50 5.25 1.31
CA GLY A 60 -2.09 5.73 2.57
C GLY A 60 -2.29 7.24 2.55
N LYS A 61 -1.29 8.00 2.09
CA LYS A 61 -1.40 9.46 1.92
C LYS A 61 -2.50 9.87 0.94
N LEU A 62 -2.72 9.09 -0.13
CA LEU A 62 -3.83 9.33 -1.06
C LEU A 62 -5.21 9.08 -0.41
N SER A 63 -5.30 8.05 0.44
CA SER A 63 -6.54 7.77 1.20
C SER A 63 -6.85 8.83 2.26
N GLU A 64 -5.82 9.39 2.91
CA GLU A 64 -5.98 10.47 3.89
C GLU A 64 -6.40 11.79 3.22
N LYS A 65 -5.77 12.12 2.08
CA LYS A 65 -6.10 13.31 1.30
C LYS A 65 -7.55 13.32 0.81
N SER A 66 -8.09 12.16 0.44
CA SER A 66 -9.49 12.02 0.01
C SER A 66 -10.49 12.08 1.16
N SER A 67 -10.06 11.86 2.42
CA SER A 67 -10.92 11.87 3.61
C SER A 67 -10.96 13.23 4.34
N MET A 68 -10.06 14.17 4.04
CA MET A 68 -9.90 15.44 4.79
C MET A 68 -10.83 16.61 4.38
N GLU A 69 -11.72 16.47 3.39
CA GLU A 69 -12.64 17.57 2.99
C GLU A 69 -14.09 17.44 3.51
N ILE A 70 -14.42 16.42 4.31
CA ILE A 70 -15.77 16.27 4.89
C ILE A 70 -15.96 17.06 6.21
N GLY A 71 -15.06 18.01 6.48
CA GLY A 71 -15.05 18.82 7.73
C GLY A 71 -15.43 20.28 7.55
N GLY A 72 -16.05 20.66 6.43
CA GLY A 72 -16.36 22.05 6.09
C GLY A 72 -17.84 22.30 5.75
N VAL A 73 -18.78 21.90 6.61
CA VAL A 73 -20.13 22.49 6.74
C VAL A 73 -20.55 22.44 8.20
#